data_AF-A0A4R6VHI0-F1
#
_entry.id   AF-A0A4R6VHI0-F1
#
_cell.length_a   1.000
_cell.length_b   1.000
_cell.length_c   1.000
_cell.angle_alpha   90.00
_cell.angle_beta   90.00
_cell.angle_gamma   90.00
#
_symmetry.space_group_name_H-M   'P 1'
#
loop_
_entity.id
_entity.type
_entity.pdbx_description
1 polymer ?
#
loop_
_entity_poly.entity_id
_entity_poly.type
_entity_poly.pdbx_seq_one_letter_code
_entity_poly.pdbx_strand_id
1 'polypeptide(L)'
;MAPLAGVPRTVVSLGFGVARVPVDLLAQVTGNGGNREWGPTLAFDSVEATVRGVLGSVLGDPELAAQGHLKDARVERRSEAAEREQAADARREVADDRLQQRRERDQQQRRQAREQSAEQKKRLEEERRQREQKAEERERQRKEQAARDEATAHEKIDEHAREARRTRVAEESEAVKAEREAAEKKAEALELAEAADEARQRR
;
A
#
# COMPACT_ATOMS: atom_id res chain seq x y z
N MET A 1 -89.88 19.18 30.09
CA MET A 1 -88.41 19.17 30.04
C MET A 1 -87.97 20.28 29.12
N ALA A 2 -87.33 21.32 29.65
CA ALA A 2 -86.86 22.44 28.86
C ALA A 2 -85.62 22.01 28.05
N PRO A 3 -85.52 22.34 26.75
CA PRO A 3 -84.29 22.12 26.00
C PRO A 3 -83.19 22.96 26.65
N LEU A 4 -82.14 22.31 27.16
CA LEU A 4 -80.91 23.00 27.56
C LEU A 4 -80.45 23.82 26.35
N ALA A 5 -80.41 25.14 26.52
CA ALA A 5 -79.99 26.08 25.49
C ALA A 5 -78.61 25.65 24.99
N GLY A 6 -78.59 25.11 23.77
CA GLY A 6 -77.37 24.64 23.14
C GLY A 6 -76.40 25.79 23.02
N VAL A 7 -75.22 25.66 23.61
CA VAL A 7 -74.08 26.49 23.24
C VAL A 7 -73.94 26.38 21.73
N PRO A 8 -74.03 27.48 20.95
CA PRO A 8 -74.00 27.38 19.50
C PRO A 8 -72.69 26.72 19.08
N ARG A 9 -72.76 25.67 18.25
CA ARG A 9 -71.58 24.97 17.70
C ARG A 9 -70.53 25.94 17.11
N THR A 10 -71.01 27.08 16.62
CA THR A 10 -70.22 28.21 16.13
C THR A 10 -69.29 28.79 17.20
N VAL A 11 -69.74 28.95 18.45
CA VAL A 11 -68.91 29.53 19.54
C VAL A 11 -67.76 28.60 19.91
N VAL A 12 -68.02 27.29 19.98
CA VAL A 12 -66.98 26.28 20.23
C VAL A 12 -65.98 26.25 19.09
N SER A 13 -66.46 26.28 17.84
CA SER A 13 -65.60 26.26 16.65
C SER A 13 -64.77 27.54 16.51
N LEU A 14 -65.34 28.71 16.80
CA LEU A 14 -64.64 30.00 16.76
C LEU A 14 -63.58 30.08 17.86
N GLY A 15 -63.89 29.59 19.06
CA GLY A 15 -62.96 29.56 20.20
C GLY A 15 -61.70 28.75 19.91
N PHE A 16 -61.83 27.56 19.33
CA PHE A 16 -60.67 26.77 18.92
C PHE A 16 -59.89 27.40 17.76
N GLY A 17 -60.57 28.07 16.82
CA GLY A 17 -59.92 28.81 15.74
C GLY A 17 -58.98 29.91 16.26
N VAL A 18 -59.42 30.68 17.25
CA VAL A 18 -58.61 31.74 17.86
C VAL A 18 -57.49 31.16 18.73
N ALA A 19 -57.75 30.10 19.49
CA ALA A 19 -56.75 29.44 20.32
C ALA A 19 -55.62 28.77 19.51
N ARG A 20 -55.84 28.49 18.22
CA ARG A 20 -54.83 27.91 17.31
C ARG A 20 -53.82 28.94 16.80
N VAL A 21 -54.20 30.22 16.72
CA VAL A 21 -53.37 31.29 16.14
C VAL A 21 -51.98 31.41 16.78
N PRO A 22 -51.83 31.38 18.13
CA PRO A 22 -50.51 31.45 18.75
C PRO A 22 -49.61 30.26 18.40
N VAL A 23 -50.18 29.05 18.32
CA VAL A 23 -49.44 27.83 17.99
C VAL A 23 -48.97 27.85 16.53
N ASP A 24 -49.84 28.27 15.61
CA ASP A 24 -49.50 28.37 14.19
C ASP A 24 -48.42 29.44 13.93
N LEU A 25 -48.46 30.57 14.66
CA LEU A 25 -47.42 31.60 14.61
C LEU A 25 -46.07 31.08 15.13
N LEU A 26 -46.07 30.34 16.23
CA LEU A 26 -44.88 29.68 16.77
C LEU A 26 -44.30 28.66 15.78
N ALA A 27 -45.17 27.88 15.13
CA ALA A 27 -44.75 26.95 14.08
C ALA A 27 -44.10 27.72 12.92
N GLN A 28 -44.69 28.82 12.47
CA GLN A 28 -44.16 29.62 11.36
C GLN A 28 -42.80 30.26 11.69
N VAL A 29 -42.61 30.78 12.90
CA VAL A 29 -41.34 31.38 13.35
C VAL A 29 -40.23 30.34 13.49
N THR A 30 -40.56 29.11 13.88
CA THR A 30 -39.59 28.02 14.04
C THR A 30 -39.28 27.27 12.74
N GLY A 31 -39.78 27.73 11.59
CA GLY A 31 -39.64 27.06 10.30
C GLY A 31 -40.51 25.81 10.14
N ASN A 32 -41.38 25.53 11.12
CA ASN A 32 -42.37 24.46 11.11
C ASN A 32 -43.73 24.92 10.57
N GLY A 33 -43.78 26.06 9.87
CA GLY A 33 -45.02 26.61 9.31
C GLY A 33 -45.68 25.61 8.36
N GLY A 34 -46.86 25.10 8.75
CA GLY A 34 -47.58 24.08 8.00
C GLY A 34 -47.19 22.63 8.31
N ASN A 35 -46.18 22.40 9.17
CA ASN A 35 -45.83 21.07 9.66
C ASN A 35 -46.87 20.61 10.70
N ARG A 36 -47.83 19.79 10.24
CA ARG A 36 -48.89 19.23 11.08
C ARG A 36 -48.42 18.10 12.00
N GLU A 37 -47.17 17.69 11.88
CA GLU A 37 -46.52 16.64 12.67
C GLU A 37 -45.60 17.22 13.74
N TRP A 38 -45.52 18.55 13.83
CA TRP A 38 -44.80 19.23 14.89
C TRP A 38 -45.46 18.96 16.26
N GLY A 39 -44.67 18.55 17.25
CA GLY A 39 -45.16 18.10 18.56
C GLY A 39 -46.16 19.05 19.23
N PRO A 40 -45.91 20.37 19.31
CA PRO A 40 -46.87 21.33 19.84
C PRO A 40 -48.19 21.42 19.05
N THR A 41 -48.17 21.26 17.73
CA THR A 41 -49.39 21.21 16.91
C THR A 41 -50.18 19.92 17.15
N LEU A 42 -49.50 18.77 17.29
CA LEU A 42 -50.13 17.49 17.63
C LEU A 42 -50.76 17.52 19.03
N ALA A 43 -50.07 18.11 20.02
CA ALA A 43 -50.58 18.26 21.38
C ALA A 43 -51.80 19.20 21.44
N PHE A 44 -51.82 20.26 20.63
CA PHE A 44 -53.01 21.11 20.54
C PHE A 44 -54.18 20.37 19.87
N ASP A 45 -53.92 19.63 18.79
CA ASP A 45 -54.93 18.85 18.08
C ASP A 45 -55.53 17.74 18.96
N SER A 46 -54.75 17.11 19.85
CA SER A 46 -55.25 16.08 20.80
C SER A 46 -56.14 16.67 21.90
N VAL A 47 -55.77 17.84 22.44
CA VAL A 47 -56.59 18.57 23.41
C VAL A 47 -57.91 19.01 22.75
N GLU A 48 -57.86 19.53 21.54
CA GLU A 48 -59.06 19.90 20.78
C GLU A 48 -59.96 18.68 20.52
N ALA A 49 -59.39 17.53 20.14
CA ALA A 49 -60.13 16.28 19.94
C ALA A 49 -60.83 15.81 21.22
N THR A 50 -60.11 15.81 22.34
CA THR A 50 -60.63 15.43 23.66
C THR A 50 -61.77 16.33 24.10
N VAL A 51 -61.60 17.65 24.00
CA VAL A 51 -62.62 18.61 24.42
C VAL A 51 -63.87 18.48 23.54
N ARG A 52 -63.73 18.28 22.21
CA ARG A 52 -64.88 18.02 21.33
C ARG A 52 -65.59 16.71 21.65
N GLY A 53 -64.85 15.64 21.96
CA GLY A 53 -65.43 14.35 22.37
C GLY A 53 -66.23 14.44 23.67
N VAL A 54 -65.67 15.10 24.69
CA VAL A 54 -66.34 15.30 25.99
C VAL A 54 -67.56 16.21 25.84
N LEU A 55 -67.43 17.35 25.16
CA LEU A 55 -68.56 18.25 24.95
C LEU A 55 -69.66 17.61 24.09
N GLY A 56 -69.31 16.85 23.05
CA GLY A 56 -70.28 16.11 22.24
C GLY A 56 -71.05 15.07 23.06
N SER A 57 -70.36 14.35 23.94
CA SER A 57 -70.97 13.35 24.82
C SER A 57 -71.89 13.96 25.87
N VAL A 58 -71.47 15.08 26.49
CA VAL A 58 -72.24 15.79 27.53
C VAL A 58 -73.45 16.52 26.94
N LEU A 59 -73.33 17.10 25.74
CA LEU A 59 -74.40 17.84 25.06
C LEU A 59 -75.37 16.91 24.29
N GLY A 60 -75.08 15.61 24.21
CA GLY A 60 -75.87 14.66 23.41
C GLY A 60 -75.77 14.92 21.90
N ASP A 61 -74.64 15.45 21.44
CA ASP A 61 -74.37 15.77 20.03
C ASP A 61 -73.46 14.69 19.41
N PRO A 62 -74.04 13.68 18.72
CA PRO A 62 -73.27 12.55 18.19
C PRO A 62 -72.31 12.98 17.06
N GLU A 63 -72.60 14.07 16.36
CA GLU A 63 -71.74 14.59 15.28
C GLU A 63 -70.47 15.19 15.86
N LEU A 64 -70.58 15.95 16.96
CA LEU A 64 -69.43 16.54 17.64
C LEU A 64 -68.54 15.47 18.31
N ALA A 65 -69.15 14.43 18.89
CA ALA A 65 -68.43 13.28 19.42
C ALA A 65 -67.68 12.51 18.31
N ALA A 66 -68.34 12.26 17.16
CA ALA A 66 -67.72 11.61 16.01
C ALA A 66 -66.54 12.43 15.43
N GLN A 67 -66.66 13.76 15.38
CA GLN A 67 -65.55 14.63 14.96
C GLN A 67 -64.37 14.57 15.94
N GLY A 68 -64.63 14.48 17.24
CA GLY A 68 -63.59 14.26 18.27
C GLY A 68 -62.82 12.97 18.02
N HIS A 69 -63.53 11.84 17.87
CA HIS A 69 -62.92 10.54 17.58
C HIS A 69 -62.13 10.52 16.26
N LEU A 70 -62.65 11.15 15.20
CA LEU A 70 -61.95 11.25 13.92
C LEU A 70 -60.68 12.09 14.01
N LYS A 71 -60.69 13.18 14.81
CA LYS A 71 -59.48 13.97 15.05
C LYS A 71 -58.46 13.21 15.89
N ASP A 72 -58.91 12.52 16.93
CA ASP A 72 -58.04 11.74 17.82
C ASP A 72 -57.30 10.63 17.05
N ALA A 73 -58.02 9.81 16.27
CA ALA A 73 -57.43 8.79 15.42
C ALA A 73 -56.47 9.36 14.36
N ARG A 74 -56.67 10.60 13.92
CA ARG A 74 -55.75 11.28 13.00
C ARG A 74 -54.49 11.73 13.70
N VAL A 75 -54.59 12.25 14.94
CA VAL A 75 -53.43 12.65 15.74
C VAL A 75 -52.59 11.44 16.10
N GLU A 76 -53.21 10.34 16.52
CA GLU A 76 -52.53 9.08 16.83
C GLU A 76 -51.72 8.58 15.62
N ARG A 77 -52.35 8.48 14.44
CA ARG A 77 -51.66 8.08 13.21
C ARG A 77 -50.49 8.99 12.82
N ARG A 78 -50.62 10.31 13.06
CA ARG A 78 -49.54 11.26 12.79
C ARG A 78 -48.41 11.16 13.80
N SER A 79 -48.73 10.94 15.07
CA SER A 79 -47.74 10.70 16.12
C SER A 79 -46.92 9.45 15.80
N GLU A 80 -47.59 8.34 15.45
CA GLU A 80 -46.89 7.12 15.02
C GLU A 80 -46.02 7.34 13.77
N ALA A 81 -46.49 8.13 12.80
CA ALA A 81 -45.71 8.43 11.60
C ALA A 81 -44.45 9.24 11.95
N ALA A 82 -44.60 10.28 12.77
CA ALA A 82 -43.48 11.11 13.23
C ALA A 82 -42.46 10.30 14.04
N GLU A 83 -42.91 9.40 14.91
CA GLU A 83 -42.02 8.49 15.66
C GLU A 83 -41.26 7.54 14.73
N ARG A 84 -41.94 6.98 13.71
CA ARG A 84 -41.29 6.10 12.73
C ARG A 84 -40.28 6.86 11.88
N GLU A 85 -40.55 8.11 11.50
CA GLU A 85 -39.62 8.95 10.75
C GLU A 85 -38.39 9.28 11.60
N GLN A 86 -38.57 9.73 12.84
CA GLN A 86 -37.45 9.98 13.77
C GLN A 86 -36.60 8.72 13.99
N ALA A 87 -37.23 7.56 14.15
CA ALA A 87 -36.51 6.30 14.26
C ALA A 87 -35.77 5.91 12.97
N ALA A 88 -36.30 6.24 11.81
CA ALA A 88 -35.65 6.01 10.52
C ALA A 88 -34.44 6.93 10.33
N ASP A 89 -34.56 8.21 10.66
CA ASP A 89 -33.49 9.19 10.59
C ASP A 89 -32.35 8.82 11.55
N ALA A 90 -32.66 8.49 12.80
CA ALA A 90 -31.66 8.03 13.76
C ALA A 90 -30.92 6.76 13.28
N ARG A 91 -31.64 5.82 12.64
CA ARG A 91 -31.02 4.62 12.03
C ARG A 91 -30.14 4.98 10.84
N ARG A 92 -30.54 5.97 10.05
CA ARG A 92 -29.79 6.44 8.89
C ARG A 92 -28.48 7.11 9.31
N GLU A 93 -28.52 7.99 10.29
CA GLU A 93 -27.32 8.63 10.86
C GLU A 93 -26.31 7.58 11.35
N VAL A 94 -26.77 6.61 12.15
CA VAL A 94 -25.90 5.52 12.64
C VAL A 94 -25.35 4.68 11.49
N ALA A 95 -26.13 4.44 10.43
CA ALA A 95 -25.67 3.70 9.27
C ALA A 95 -24.60 4.48 8.46
N ASP A 96 -24.80 5.78 8.28
CA ASP A 96 -23.88 6.67 7.59
C ASP A 96 -22.55 6.80 8.36
N ASP A 97 -22.60 6.94 9.69
CA ASP A 97 -21.42 6.93 10.56
C ASP A 97 -20.63 5.62 10.43
N ARG A 98 -21.32 4.48 10.49
CA ARG A 98 -20.70 3.15 10.34
C ARG A 98 -20.06 3.00 8.95
N LEU A 99 -20.72 3.50 7.91
CA LEU A 99 -20.21 3.46 6.55
C LEU A 99 -18.96 4.32 6.41
N GLN A 100 -18.95 5.53 6.99
CA GLN A 100 -17.79 6.41 7.01
C GLN A 100 -16.61 5.76 7.74
N GLN A 101 -16.82 5.25 8.96
CA GLN A 101 -15.78 4.55 9.73
C GLN A 101 -15.23 3.32 8.99
N ARG A 102 -16.08 2.60 8.23
CA ARG A 102 -15.62 1.48 7.41
C ARG A 102 -14.74 1.98 6.25
N ARG A 103 -15.15 3.04 5.55
CA ARG A 103 -14.37 3.63 4.45
C ARG A 103 -13.01 4.13 4.92
N GLU A 104 -12.95 4.78 6.07
CA GLU A 104 -11.69 5.25 6.67
C GLU A 104 -10.76 4.10 7.01
N ARG A 105 -11.27 3.03 7.65
CA ARG A 105 -10.49 1.82 7.93
C ARG A 105 -9.98 1.14 6.66
N ASP A 106 -10.84 0.97 5.67
CA ASP A 106 -10.45 0.36 4.38
C ASP A 106 -9.37 1.21 3.67
N GLN A 107 -9.48 2.54 3.76
CA GLN A 107 -8.49 3.45 3.19
C GLN A 107 -7.14 3.36 3.94
N GLN A 108 -7.16 3.31 5.27
CA GLN A 108 -5.95 3.12 6.09
C GLN A 108 -5.27 1.80 5.79
N GLN A 109 -6.03 0.70 5.72
CA GLN A 109 -5.51 -0.63 5.35
C GLN A 109 -4.87 -0.62 3.96
N ARG A 110 -5.51 0.03 2.98
CA ARG A 110 -4.94 0.19 1.63
C ARG A 110 -3.64 0.98 1.62
N ARG A 111 -3.53 2.05 2.43
CA ARG A 111 -2.29 2.83 2.55
C ARG A 111 -1.16 1.98 3.15
N GLN A 112 -1.43 1.30 4.27
CA GLN A 112 -0.46 0.42 4.92
C GLN A 112 0.03 -0.70 4.00
N ALA A 113 -0.89 -1.36 3.28
CA ALA A 113 -0.53 -2.42 2.34
C ALA A 113 0.36 -1.89 1.17
N ARG A 114 0.09 -0.67 0.70
CA ARG A 114 0.92 -0.02 -0.34
C ARG A 114 2.30 0.34 0.18
N GLU A 115 2.39 0.89 1.38
CA GLU A 115 3.66 1.23 2.04
C GLU A 115 4.52 -0.02 2.25
N GLN A 116 3.95 -1.08 2.83
CA GLN A 116 4.65 -2.36 3.02
C GLN A 116 5.14 -2.95 1.69
N SER A 117 4.31 -2.92 0.64
CA SER A 117 4.71 -3.39 -0.69
C SER A 117 5.84 -2.54 -1.29
N ALA A 118 5.79 -1.23 -1.11
CA ALA A 118 6.83 -0.32 -1.59
C ALA A 118 8.16 -0.55 -0.85
N GLU A 119 8.13 -0.71 0.47
CA GLU A 119 9.31 -1.05 1.27
C GLU A 119 9.91 -2.39 0.87
N GLN A 120 9.08 -3.41 0.68
CA GLN A 120 9.54 -4.73 0.24
C GLN A 120 10.22 -4.66 -1.13
N LYS A 121 9.63 -3.93 -2.08
CA LYS A 121 10.24 -3.71 -3.40
C LYS A 121 11.59 -3.01 -3.30
N LYS A 122 11.68 -1.98 -2.47
CA LYS A 122 12.94 -1.24 -2.24
C LYS A 122 14.03 -2.17 -1.67
N ARG A 123 13.70 -2.99 -0.67
CA ARG A 123 14.63 -3.96 -0.09
C ARG A 123 15.11 -4.98 -1.13
N LEU A 124 14.21 -5.52 -1.94
CA LEU A 124 14.56 -6.47 -3.00
C LEU A 124 15.47 -5.83 -4.07
N GLU A 125 15.23 -4.56 -4.42
CA GLU A 125 16.07 -3.83 -5.36
C GLU A 125 17.48 -3.57 -4.78
N GLU A 126 17.57 -3.18 -3.50
CA GLU A 126 18.84 -3.00 -2.80
C GLU A 126 19.63 -4.32 -2.71
N GLU A 127 18.97 -5.43 -2.35
CA GLU A 127 19.58 -6.76 -2.33
C GLU A 127 20.09 -7.16 -3.72
N ARG A 128 19.30 -6.90 -4.76
CA ARG A 128 19.70 -7.20 -6.14
C ARG A 128 20.95 -6.41 -6.53
N ARG A 129 20.98 -5.10 -6.27
CA ARG A 129 22.14 -4.24 -6.55
C ARG A 129 23.39 -4.73 -5.80
N GLN A 130 23.25 -5.10 -4.53
CA GLN A 130 24.37 -5.65 -3.75
C GLN A 130 24.87 -6.98 -4.32
N ARG A 131 23.98 -7.87 -4.78
CA ARG A 131 24.35 -9.13 -5.42
C ARG A 131 25.09 -8.89 -6.74
N GLU A 132 24.60 -7.97 -7.57
CA GLU A 132 25.23 -7.59 -8.83
C GLU A 132 26.65 -7.02 -8.58
N GLN A 133 26.81 -6.10 -7.63
CA GLN A 133 28.12 -5.56 -7.25
C GLN A 133 29.09 -6.64 -6.77
N LYS A 134 28.64 -7.55 -5.89
CA LYS A 134 29.47 -8.66 -5.41
C LYS A 134 29.84 -9.63 -6.52
N ALA A 135 28.95 -9.85 -7.49
CA ALA A 135 29.23 -10.71 -8.64
C ALA A 135 30.30 -10.07 -9.54
N GLU A 136 30.18 -8.77 -9.81
CA GLU A 136 31.14 -8.01 -10.60
C GLU A 136 32.52 -7.97 -9.91
N GLU A 137 32.56 -7.72 -8.60
CA GLU A 137 33.81 -7.71 -7.82
C GLU A 137 34.50 -9.09 -7.87
N ARG A 138 33.74 -10.17 -7.71
CA ARG A 138 34.27 -11.55 -7.82
C ARG A 138 34.79 -11.84 -9.22
N GLU A 139 34.12 -11.36 -10.26
CA GLU A 139 34.58 -11.52 -11.64
C GLU A 139 35.90 -10.76 -11.87
N ARG A 140 36.01 -9.53 -11.38
CA ARG A 140 37.24 -8.73 -11.45
C ARG A 140 38.40 -9.44 -10.72
N GLN A 141 38.17 -9.89 -9.49
CA GLN A 141 39.17 -10.64 -8.72
C GLN A 141 39.62 -11.91 -9.44
N ARG A 142 38.70 -12.65 -10.08
CA ARG A 142 39.05 -13.84 -10.88
C ARG A 142 39.89 -13.49 -12.10
N LYS A 143 39.58 -12.40 -12.81
CA LYS A 143 40.36 -11.93 -13.96
C LYS A 143 41.76 -11.49 -13.54
N GLU A 144 41.87 -10.74 -12.45
CA GLU A 144 43.16 -10.31 -11.89
C GLU A 144 44.00 -11.51 -11.46
N GLN A 145 43.40 -12.49 -10.78
CA GLN A 145 44.10 -13.70 -10.37
C GLN A 145 44.57 -14.50 -11.59
N ALA A 146 43.70 -14.71 -12.59
CA ALA A 146 44.06 -15.42 -13.81
C ALA A 146 45.21 -14.72 -14.56
N ALA A 147 45.19 -13.38 -14.65
CA ALA A 147 46.27 -12.62 -15.27
C ALA A 147 47.60 -12.74 -14.51
N ARG A 148 47.55 -12.78 -13.18
CA ARG A 148 48.75 -13.03 -12.35
C ARG A 148 49.30 -14.44 -12.55
N ASP A 149 48.42 -15.44 -12.54
CA ASP A 149 48.79 -16.83 -12.74
C ASP A 149 49.41 -17.04 -14.14
N GLU A 150 48.85 -16.40 -15.17
CA GLU A 150 49.38 -16.39 -16.54
C GLU A 150 50.76 -15.71 -16.61
N ALA A 151 50.94 -14.55 -15.98
CA ALA A 151 52.23 -13.86 -15.93
C ALA A 151 53.31 -14.71 -15.22
N THR A 152 52.97 -15.34 -14.09
CA THR A 152 53.88 -16.25 -13.37
C THR A 152 54.21 -17.50 -14.21
N ALA A 153 53.24 -18.03 -14.96
CA ALA A 153 53.50 -19.16 -15.86
C ALA A 153 54.47 -18.78 -16.98
N HIS A 154 54.28 -17.60 -17.59
CA HIS A 154 55.20 -17.08 -18.61
C HIS A 154 56.61 -16.85 -18.07
N GLU A 155 56.74 -16.27 -16.88
CA GLU A 155 58.05 -16.04 -16.24
C GLU A 155 58.81 -17.36 -16.03
N LYS A 156 58.11 -18.41 -15.57
CA LYS A 156 58.70 -19.75 -15.41
C LYS A 156 59.13 -20.38 -16.74
N ILE A 157 58.31 -20.21 -17.79
CA ILE A 157 58.65 -20.69 -19.13
C ILE A 157 59.92 -19.98 -19.64
N ASP A 158 60.00 -18.66 -19.47
CA ASP A 158 61.16 -17.86 -19.87
C ASP A 158 62.41 -18.23 -19.07
N GLU A 159 62.28 -18.48 -17.77
CA GLU A 159 63.36 -18.95 -16.91
C GLU A 159 63.91 -20.30 -17.38
N HIS A 160 63.02 -21.29 -17.60
CA HIS A 160 63.42 -22.59 -18.14
C HIS A 160 64.05 -22.49 -19.53
N ALA A 161 63.54 -21.62 -20.41
CA ALA A 161 64.13 -21.40 -21.72
C ALA A 161 65.53 -20.79 -21.64
N ARG A 162 65.76 -19.85 -20.70
CA ARG A 162 67.08 -19.26 -20.43
C ARG A 162 68.04 -20.29 -19.86
N GLU A 163 67.59 -21.12 -18.92
CA GLU A 163 68.38 -22.19 -18.32
C GLU A 163 68.79 -23.23 -19.37
N ALA A 164 67.85 -23.73 -20.17
CA ALA A 164 68.12 -24.66 -21.26
C ALA A 164 69.11 -24.08 -22.28
N ARG A 165 69.00 -22.79 -22.61
CA ARG A 165 69.96 -22.11 -23.50
C ARG A 165 71.35 -22.02 -22.86
N ARG A 166 71.45 -21.72 -21.56
CA ARG A 166 72.74 -21.69 -20.85
C ARG A 166 73.40 -23.06 -20.87
N THR A 167 72.66 -24.12 -20.56
CA THR A 167 73.16 -25.51 -20.60
C THR A 167 73.66 -25.87 -22.00
N ARG A 168 72.86 -25.59 -23.03
CA ARG A 168 73.25 -25.84 -24.43
C ARG A 168 74.53 -25.08 -24.82
N VAL A 169 74.63 -23.79 -24.47
CA VAL A 169 75.83 -22.99 -24.78
C VAL A 169 77.06 -23.52 -24.03
N ALA A 170 76.91 -24.00 -22.80
CA ALA A 170 77.99 -24.63 -22.05
C ALA A 170 78.44 -25.95 -22.70
N GLU A 171 77.50 -26.81 -23.10
CA GLU A 171 77.77 -28.06 -23.81
C GLU A 171 78.46 -27.80 -25.17
N GLU A 172 77.96 -26.85 -25.96
CA GLU A 172 78.56 -26.43 -27.24
C GLU A 172 79.98 -25.89 -27.02
N SER A 173 80.21 -25.12 -25.95
CA SER A 173 81.55 -24.58 -25.63
C SER A 173 82.54 -25.69 -25.24
N GLU A 174 82.11 -26.66 -24.44
CA GLU A 174 82.94 -27.82 -24.08
C GLU A 174 83.23 -28.72 -25.30
N ALA A 175 82.24 -28.93 -26.18
CA ALA A 175 82.43 -29.64 -27.44
C ALA A 175 83.47 -28.94 -28.34
N VAL A 176 83.38 -27.62 -28.51
CA VAL A 176 84.34 -26.84 -29.30
C VAL A 176 85.75 -26.89 -28.69
N LYS A 177 85.89 -26.87 -27.35
CA LYS A 177 87.20 -27.05 -26.70
C LYS A 177 87.78 -28.43 -26.98
N ALA A 178 86.98 -29.49 -26.82
CA ALA A 178 87.42 -30.85 -27.10
C ALA A 178 87.83 -31.04 -28.57
N GLU A 179 87.10 -30.44 -29.51
CA GLU A 179 87.47 -30.43 -30.94
C GLU A 179 88.81 -29.73 -31.18
N ARG A 180 89.06 -28.59 -30.52
CA ARG A 180 90.34 -27.87 -30.63
C ARG A 180 91.50 -28.67 -30.06
N GLU A 181 91.37 -29.23 -28.86
CA GLU A 181 92.40 -30.09 -28.27
C GLU A 181 92.68 -31.33 -29.14
N ALA A 182 91.64 -31.93 -29.73
CA ALA A 182 91.80 -33.05 -30.65
C ALA A 182 92.51 -32.64 -31.95
N ALA A 183 92.23 -31.43 -32.46
CA ALA A 183 92.90 -30.87 -33.63
C ALA A 183 94.38 -30.54 -33.35
N GLU A 184 94.69 -29.95 -32.20
CA GLU A 184 96.06 -29.67 -31.74
C GLU A 184 96.87 -30.96 -31.60
N LYS A 185 96.33 -31.98 -30.90
CA LYS A 185 96.98 -33.30 -30.78
C LYS A 185 97.21 -33.96 -32.14
N LYS A 186 96.29 -33.81 -33.09
CA LYS A 186 96.47 -34.31 -34.46
C LYS A 186 97.58 -33.56 -35.19
N ALA A 187 97.68 -32.24 -35.04
CA ALA A 187 98.76 -31.45 -35.63
C ALA A 187 100.11 -31.84 -35.05
N GLU A 188 100.23 -31.95 -33.72
CA GLU A 188 101.45 -32.44 -33.05
C GLU A 188 101.85 -33.84 -33.53
N ALA A 189 100.88 -34.75 -33.70
CA ALA A 189 101.14 -36.09 -34.21
C ALA A 189 101.65 -36.08 -35.67
N LEU A 190 101.13 -35.17 -36.52
CA LEU A 190 101.60 -34.99 -37.89
C LEU A 190 103.02 -34.41 -37.92
N GLU A 191 103.34 -33.41 -37.10
CA GLU A 191 104.70 -32.85 -37.00
C GLU A 191 105.71 -33.90 -36.51
N LEU A 192 105.34 -34.70 -35.50
CA LEU A 192 106.18 -35.81 -35.02
C LEU A 192 106.40 -36.87 -36.11
N ALA A 193 105.39 -37.16 -36.93
CA ALA A 193 105.51 -38.08 -38.05
C ALA A 193 106.44 -37.53 -39.15
N GLU A 194 106.30 -36.26 -39.53
CA GLU A 194 107.22 -35.60 -40.47
C GLU A 194 108.66 -35.58 -39.94
N ALA A 195 108.86 -35.22 -38.67
CA ALA A 195 110.19 -35.25 -38.04
C ALA A 195 110.81 -36.66 -38.03
N ALA A 196 110.00 -37.70 -37.80
CA ALA A 196 110.45 -39.08 -37.85
C ALA A 196 110.84 -39.52 -39.27
N ASP A 197 110.11 -39.09 -40.29
CA ASP A 197 110.44 -39.37 -41.68
C ASP A 197 111.67 -38.58 -42.16
N GLU A 198 111.86 -37.33 -41.75
CA GLU A 198 113.12 -36.59 -41.99
C GLU A 198 114.32 -37.27 -41.33
N ALA A 199 114.17 -37.77 -40.10
CA ALA A 199 115.24 -38.49 -39.40
C ALA A 199 115.60 -39.82 -40.09
N ARG A 200 114.62 -40.48 -40.73
CA ARG A 200 114.88 -41.67 -41.57
C ARG A 200 115.60 -41.33 -42.87
N GLN A 201 115.32 -40.19 -43.48
CA GLN A 201 115.98 -39.76 -44.73
C GLN A 201 117.42 -39.27 -44.53
N ARG A 202 117.84 -38.92 -43.30
CA ARG A 202 119.22 -38.53 -42.97
C ARG A 202 120.12 -39.70 -42.53
N ARG A 203 119.61 -40.94 -42.47
CA ARG A 203 120.38 -42.17 -42.24
C ARG A 203 120.69 -42.88 -43.55
#